data_AF-A0A0P8CMA3-F1
#
_entry.id   AF-A0A0P8CMA3-F1
#
_cell.length_a   1.000
_cell.length_b   1.000
_cell.length_c   1.000
_cell.angle_alpha   90.00
_cell.angle_beta   90.00
_cell.angle_gamma   90.00
#
_symmetry.space_group_name_H-M   'P 1'
#
loop_
_entity.id
_entity.type
_entity.pdbx_description
1 polymer ?
#
loop_
_entity_poly.entity_id
_entity_poly.type
_entity_poly.pdbx_seq_one_letter_code
_entity_poly.pdbx_strand_id
1 'polypeptide(L)'
;MRRKRSSEDDSFYRTVVGIKDMAARGESVVVAMGSLKKLPFSLDDLHFVPAQVDRIPLNMDDKVNTEICIGPDAKNPLKVSSPF
;
A
#
# COMPACT_ATOMS: atom_id res chain seq x y z
N MET A 1 -16.78 17.39 2.25
CA MET A 1 -17.09 15.94 2.35
C MET A 1 -17.96 15.55 1.15
N ARG A 2 -17.56 14.56 0.35
CA ARG A 2 -18.40 14.07 -0.77
C ARG A 2 -19.68 13.49 -0.16
N ARG A 3 -20.85 13.72 -0.76
CA ARG A 3 -22.10 13.08 -0.33
C ARG A 3 -22.28 11.77 -1.09
N LYS A 4 -22.63 10.70 -0.37
CA LYS A 4 -23.00 9.41 -0.97
C LYS A 4 -24.29 9.60 -1.77
N ARG A 5 -24.34 9.07 -3.00
CA ARG A 5 -25.57 9.10 -3.82
C ARG A 5 -26.52 8.00 -3.36
N SER A 6 -27.82 8.20 -3.53
CA SER A 6 -28.85 7.23 -3.12
C SER A 6 -28.73 5.88 -3.83
N SER A 7 -28.18 5.85 -5.04
CA SER A 7 -27.97 4.64 -5.84
C SER A 7 -26.58 4.02 -5.70
N GLU A 8 -25.70 4.59 -4.86
CA GLU A 8 -24.29 4.18 -4.75
C GLU A 8 -24.10 3.13 -3.66
N ASP A 9 -23.34 2.09 -3.98
CA ASP A 9 -22.96 1.06 -3.01
C ASP A 9 -22.08 1.63 -1.89
N ASP A 10 -22.25 1.13 -0.66
CA ASP A 10 -21.51 1.62 0.50
C ASP A 10 -20.01 1.30 0.42
N SER A 11 -19.66 0.07 0.00
CA SER A 11 -18.27 -0.37 -0.10
C SER A 11 -17.52 0.42 -1.16
N PHE A 12 -18.18 0.70 -2.28
CA PHE A 12 -17.64 1.53 -3.35
C PHE A 12 -17.41 2.97 -2.87
N TYR A 13 -18.41 3.59 -2.24
CA TYR A 13 -18.29 4.95 -1.71
C TYR A 13 -17.12 5.08 -0.71
N ARG A 14 -16.99 4.12 0.21
CA ARG A 14 -15.89 4.09 1.20
C ARG A 14 -14.53 3.96 0.53
N THR A 15 -14.40 3.13 -0.50
CA THR A 15 -13.16 2.99 -1.28
C THR A 15 -12.74 4.31 -1.91
N VAL A 16 -13.69 5.03 -2.54
CA VAL A 16 -13.41 6.31 -3.19
C VAL A 16 -13.00 7.39 -2.18
N VAL A 17 -13.67 7.44 -1.02
CA VAL A 17 -13.27 8.36 0.07
C VAL A 17 -11.88 8.01 0.59
N GLY A 18 -11.58 6.72 0.77
CA GLY A 18 -10.25 6.27 1.20
C GLY A 18 -9.15 6.66 0.23
N ILE A 19 -9.34 6.45 -1.08
CA ILE A 19 -8.37 6.88 -2.11
C ILE A 19 -8.12 8.38 -2.05
N LYS A 20 -9.19 9.17 -1.89
CA LYS A 20 -9.07 10.63 -1.76
C LYS A 20 -8.25 11.02 -0.52
N ASP A 21 -8.50 10.38 0.61
CA ASP A 21 -7.81 10.69 1.85
C ASP A 21 -6.33 10.27 1.79
N MET A 22 -6.00 9.13 1.17
CA MET A 22 -4.61 8.73 0.92
C MET A 22 -3.89 9.71 0.01
N ALA A 23 -4.52 10.14 -1.07
CA ALA A 23 -3.93 11.12 -1.99
C ALA A 23 -3.68 12.48 -1.32
N ALA A 24 -4.53 12.88 -0.37
CA ALA A 24 -4.40 14.14 0.35
C ALA A 24 -3.35 14.10 1.47
N ARG A 25 -3.18 12.94 2.14
CA ARG A 25 -2.27 12.78 3.28
C ARG A 25 -0.90 12.21 2.93
N GLY A 26 -0.81 11.47 1.82
CA GLY A 26 0.39 10.69 1.48
C GLY A 26 0.58 9.44 2.35
N GLU A 27 -0.42 9.08 3.16
CA GLU A 27 -0.38 7.97 4.12
C GLU A 27 -1.51 6.97 3.84
N SER A 28 -1.35 5.73 4.30
CA SER A 28 -2.38 4.70 4.18
C SER A 28 -3.56 4.97 5.13
N VAL A 29 -4.77 4.53 4.73
CA VAL A 29 -5.97 4.71 5.58
C VAL A 29 -5.96 3.71 6.74
N VAL A 30 -6.00 4.23 7.96
CA VAL A 30 -6.20 3.41 9.17
C VAL A 30 -7.68 3.08 9.33
N VAL A 31 -8.01 1.80 9.50
CA VAL A 31 -9.36 1.31 9.73
C VAL A 31 -9.40 0.38 10.95
N ALA A 32 -10.54 0.35 11.63
CA ALA A 32 -10.78 -0.56 12.75
C ALA A 32 -11.34 -1.91 12.29
N MET A 33 -11.24 -2.92 13.16
CA MET A 33 -11.70 -4.31 12.97
C MET A 33 -10.80 -5.17 12.06
N GLY A 34 -11.06 -6.48 12.05
CA GLY A 34 -10.34 -7.45 11.23
C GLY A 34 -10.80 -7.49 9.77
N SER A 35 -9.99 -8.12 8.92
CA SER A 35 -10.28 -8.33 7.49
C SER A 35 -11.46 -9.28 7.28
N LEU A 36 -12.39 -8.91 6.39
CA LEU A 36 -13.49 -9.78 5.92
C LEU A 36 -13.20 -10.41 4.55
N LYS A 37 -11.94 -10.37 4.09
CA LYS A 37 -11.53 -10.87 2.78
C LYS A 37 -11.86 -12.37 2.65
N LYS A 38 -12.44 -12.75 1.52
CA LYS A 38 -12.79 -14.13 1.18
C LYS A 38 -11.68 -14.72 0.30
N LEU A 39 -11.23 -15.93 0.62
CA LEU A 39 -10.32 -16.74 -0.21
C LEU A 39 -11.17 -17.58 -1.20
N PRO A 40 -10.75 -17.91 -2.45
CA PRO A 40 -9.44 -17.70 -3.09
C PRO A 40 -9.48 -16.88 -4.42
N PHE A 41 -8.29 -16.57 -4.97
CA PHE A 41 -7.93 -16.03 -6.30
C PHE A 41 -7.86 -14.50 -6.47
N SER A 42 -7.13 -13.79 -5.61
CA SER A 42 -6.75 -12.39 -5.87
C SER A 42 -5.41 -11.99 -5.24
N LEU A 43 -4.90 -10.79 -5.52
CA LEU A 43 -3.72 -10.26 -4.82
C LEU A 43 -3.91 -10.16 -3.30
N ASP A 44 -5.15 -10.23 -2.82
CA ASP A 44 -5.46 -10.34 -1.39
C ASP A 44 -4.94 -11.63 -0.73
N ASP A 45 -4.57 -12.62 -1.54
CA ASP A 45 -4.03 -13.90 -1.08
C ASP A 45 -2.51 -13.85 -0.84
N LEU A 46 -1.83 -12.77 -1.24
CA LEU A 46 -0.42 -12.56 -0.94
C LEU A 46 -0.26 -12.07 0.50
N HIS A 47 0.25 -12.94 1.37
CA HIS A 47 0.54 -12.62 2.76
C HIS A 47 2.01 -12.25 2.94
N PHE A 48 2.26 -11.08 3.53
CA PHE A 48 3.59 -10.69 3.97
C PHE A 48 3.94 -11.40 5.28
N VAL A 49 5.14 -11.98 5.35
CA VAL A 49 5.67 -12.60 6.57
C VAL A 49 6.47 -11.53 7.33
N PRO A 50 5.99 -11.05 8.49
CA PRO A 50 6.72 -10.07 9.27
C PRO A 50 7.95 -10.71 9.92
N ALA A 51 8.98 -9.90 10.17
CA ALA A 51 10.10 -10.31 11.00
C ALA A 51 9.60 -10.57 12.44
N GLN A 52 10.11 -11.65 13.06
CA GLN A 52 9.74 -12.08 14.41
C GLN A 52 10.96 -12.04 15.35
N VAL A 53 10.92 -12.76 16.48
CA VAL A 53 11.91 -12.69 17.58
C VAL A 53 13.38 -12.79 17.12
N ASP A 54 13.66 -13.51 16.05
CA ASP A 54 15.01 -13.65 15.47
C ASP A 54 15.57 -12.32 14.90
N ARG A 55 14.70 -11.45 14.36
CA ARG A 55 15.09 -10.14 13.82
C ARG A 55 14.05 -9.09 14.15
N ILE A 56 14.49 -8.09 14.93
CA ILE A 56 13.64 -6.96 15.30
C ILE A 56 13.24 -6.19 14.02
N PRO A 57 11.92 -5.92 13.80
CA PRO A 57 11.47 -5.11 12.68
C PRO A 57 11.99 -3.67 12.81
N LEU A 58 12.25 -3.03 11.67
CA LEU A 58 12.66 -1.62 11.62
C LEU A 58 11.49 -0.73 12.04
N ASN A 59 11.80 0.43 12.62
CA ASN A 59 10.81 1.45 12.89
C ASN A 59 10.35 2.10 11.57
N MET A 60 9.15 2.66 11.58
CA MET A 60 8.55 3.28 10.39
C MET A 60 9.41 4.42 9.81
N ASP A 61 10.12 5.16 10.68
CA ASP A 61 10.95 6.31 10.29
C ASP A 61 12.39 5.92 9.91
N ASP A 62 12.75 4.63 10.04
CA ASP A 62 14.08 4.15 9.68
C ASP A 62 14.24 4.17 8.15
N LYS A 63 15.31 4.80 7.66
CA LYS A 63 15.59 4.89 6.23
C LYS A 63 15.91 3.51 5.66
N VAL A 64 15.22 3.14 4.59
CA VAL A 64 15.49 1.94 3.80
C VAL A 64 15.95 2.31 2.40
N ASN A 65 16.76 1.44 1.77
CA ASN A 65 17.17 1.65 0.39
C ASN A 65 16.02 1.27 -0.57
N THR A 66 15.53 2.26 -1.31
CA THR A 66 14.46 2.15 -2.32
C THR A 66 15.00 2.34 -3.74
N GLU A 67 16.32 2.32 -3.92
CA GLU A 67 16.95 2.40 -5.25
C GLU A 67 16.57 1.18 -6.09
N ILE A 68 16.18 1.45 -7.33
CA ILE A 68 15.79 0.47 -8.34
C ILE A 68 16.68 0.66 -9.56
N CYS A 69 17.17 -0.46 -10.11
CA CYS A 69 17.89 -0.49 -11.38
C CYS A 69 17.09 -1.32 -12.39
N ILE A 70 16.68 -0.70 -13.49
CA ILE A 70 15.99 -1.36 -14.60
C ILE A 70 17.01 -1.66 -15.70
N GLY A 71 17.09 -2.94 -16.08
CA GLY A 71 18.05 -3.44 -17.07
C GLY A 71 19.50 -3.35 -16.56
N PRO A 72 19.86 -4.02 -15.44
CA PRO A 72 21.18 -3.90 -14.84
C PRO A 72 22.34 -4.23 -15.79
N ASP A 73 22.12 -5.17 -16.72
CA ASP A 73 23.11 -5.61 -17.72
C ASP A 73 22.97 -4.88 -19.07
N ALA A 74 22.07 -3.91 -19.18
CA ALA A 74 21.89 -3.14 -20.41
C ALA A 74 23.07 -2.18 -20.62
N LYS A 75 23.33 -1.80 -21.89
CA LYS A 75 24.35 -0.80 -22.23
C LYS A 75 24.15 0.52 -21.49
N ASN A 76 22.90 0.88 -21.21
CA ASN A 76 22.51 2.07 -20.44
C ASN A 76 21.42 1.66 -19.42
N PRO A 77 21.79 1.28 -18.18
CA PRO A 77 20.84 0.91 -17.14
C PRO A 77 20.12 2.15 -16.59
N LEU A 78 18.83 2.02 -16.28
CA LEU A 78 18.04 3.10 -15.67
C LEU A 78 18.05 2.94 -14.15
N LYS A 79 18.74 3.84 -13.46
CA LYS A 79 18.75 3.93 -12.00
C LYS A 79 17.77 5.00 -11.51
N VAL A 80 16.92 4.64 -10.56
CA VAL A 80 15.90 5.52 -9.97
C VAL A 80 15.87 5.28 -8.47
N SER A 81 15.70 6.33 -7.67
CA SER A 81 15.48 6.24 -6.22
C SER A 81 14.24 7.05 -5.82
N SER A 82 13.66 6.70 -4.67
CA SER A 82 12.50 7.38 -4.06
C SER A 82 12.84 7.71 -2.59
N PRO A 83 12.42 8.82 -1.97
CA PRO A 83 11.40 9.75 -2.40
C PRO A 83 11.98 10.95 -3.15
N PHE A 84 11.25 11.45 -4.15
CA PHE A 84 11.40 12.83 -4.59
C PHE A 84 10.93 13.79 -3.49
#